data_AF-A0A4Y7WQZ8-F1
#
_entry.id   AF-A0A4Y7WQZ8-F1
#
_cell.length_a   1.000
_cell.length_b   1.000
_cell.length_c   1.000
_cell.angle_alpha   90.00
_cell.angle_beta   90.00
_cell.angle_gamma   90.00
#
_symmetry.space_group_name_H-M   'P 1'
#
loop_
_entity.id
_entity.type
_entity.pdbx_description
1 polymer ?
#
loop_
_entity_poly.entity_id
_entity_poly.type
_entity_poly.pdbx_seq_one_letter_code
_entity_poly.pdbx_strand_id
1 'polypeptide(L)'
;MQANYNKRKNKFAPLSFLVNLFKPVNRPSLILVTNHWNECKNESQRLLCRTLRENGLYASPDFFVGNILIHVALVPYRIAFLKKQDTIQRKKIIRSLQRKGWTVYFISDEKLKEDVNTFLYTFTKETQSLKNASPQ
;
A
#
# COMPACT_ATOMS: atom_id res chain seq x y z
N MET A 1 22.85 59.98 -19.21
CA MET A 1 22.50 58.99 -20.25
C MET A 1 22.06 57.72 -19.55
N GLN A 2 20.77 57.35 -19.65
CA GLN A 2 20.20 56.16 -19.01
C GLN A 2 20.40 54.95 -19.92
N ALA A 3 21.05 53.89 -19.42
CA ALA A 3 21.12 52.61 -20.10
C ALA A 3 20.05 51.65 -19.53
N ASN A 4 19.07 51.35 -20.37
CA ASN A 4 17.91 50.51 -20.11
C ASN A 4 18.32 49.04 -20.28
N TYR A 5 18.45 48.26 -19.20
CA TYR A 5 18.80 46.84 -19.28
C TYR A 5 17.58 45.96 -18.98
N ASN A 6 16.80 45.67 -20.02
CA ASN A 6 15.70 44.71 -19.98
C ASN A 6 16.24 43.27 -19.84
N LYS A 7 16.33 42.77 -18.60
CA LYS A 7 16.65 41.36 -18.31
C LYS A 7 15.40 40.50 -18.49
N ARG A 8 15.22 39.92 -19.69
CA ARG A 8 14.20 38.89 -19.96
C ARG A 8 14.45 37.67 -19.06
N LYS A 9 13.51 37.38 -18.16
CA LYS A 9 13.47 36.15 -17.37
C LYS A 9 12.96 35.02 -18.26
N ASN A 10 13.85 34.13 -18.71
CA ASN A 10 13.43 32.88 -19.33
C ASN A 10 12.77 31.99 -18.26
N LYS A 11 11.44 32.04 -18.21
CA LYS A 11 10.62 31.07 -17.47
C LYS A 11 10.54 29.79 -18.29
N PHE A 12 11.49 28.88 -18.11
CA PHE A 12 11.29 27.50 -18.54
C PHE A 12 10.22 26.88 -17.64
N ALA A 13 9.00 26.74 -18.16
CA ALA A 13 7.95 26.00 -17.49
C ALA A 13 8.33 24.50 -17.51
N PRO A 14 8.30 23.80 -16.37
CA PRO A 14 8.58 22.37 -16.36
C PRO A 14 7.49 21.63 -17.13
N LEU A 15 7.88 20.84 -18.13
CA LEU A 15 7.02 19.96 -18.94
C LEU A 15 6.46 18.81 -18.09
N SER A 16 5.58 19.12 -17.15
CA SER A 16 4.87 18.16 -16.30
C SER A 16 3.97 17.20 -17.10
N PHE A 17 3.62 17.60 -18.34
CA PHE A 17 2.75 16.85 -19.24
C PHE A 17 3.36 15.51 -19.70
N LEU A 18 4.67 15.44 -19.94
CA LEU A 18 5.33 14.21 -20.43
C LEU A 18 5.51 13.15 -19.33
N VAL A 19 5.42 13.53 -18.05
CA VAL A 19 5.60 12.60 -16.92
C VAL A 19 4.45 11.61 -16.80
N ASN A 20 3.26 11.95 -17.31
CA ASN A 20 2.10 11.06 -17.28
C ASN A 20 2.11 10.00 -18.40
N LEU A 21 2.83 10.22 -19.50
CA LEU A 21 2.84 9.32 -20.65
C LEU A 21 3.65 8.04 -20.39
N PHE A 22 4.64 8.10 -19.51
CA PHE A 22 5.48 6.96 -19.13
C PHE A 22 5.02 6.28 -17.83
N LYS A 23 3.84 6.62 -17.31
CA LYS A 23 3.31 5.90 -16.14
C LYS A 23 2.94 4.48 -16.58
N PRO A 24 3.51 3.43 -15.97
CA PRO A 24 3.15 2.06 -16.31
C PRO A 24 1.66 1.87 -16.07
N VAL A 25 0.95 1.48 -17.13
CA VAL A 25 -0.48 1.14 -17.04
C VAL A 25 -0.58 -0.08 -16.13
N ASN A 26 -1.24 0.07 -14.98
CA ASN A 26 -1.56 -1.04 -14.09
C ASN A 26 -2.51 -1.98 -14.83
N ARG A 27 -1.96 -3.02 -15.47
CA ARG A 27 -2.78 -4.04 -16.14
C ARG A 27 -3.57 -4.80 -15.07
N PRO A 28 -4.87 -5.05 -15.30
CA PRO A 28 -5.63 -5.93 -14.41
C PRO A 28 -4.98 -7.31 -14.42
N SER A 29 -4.58 -7.79 -13.25
CA SER A 29 -4.00 -9.10 -13.06
C SER A 29 -4.99 -9.97 -12.29
N LEU A 30 -5.33 -11.13 -12.82
CA LEU A 30 -6.05 -12.14 -12.07
C LEU A 30 -5.07 -12.79 -11.11
N ILE A 31 -5.26 -12.53 -9.81
CA ILE A 31 -4.43 -13.09 -8.75
C ILE A 31 -5.27 -14.18 -8.10
N LEU A 32 -4.87 -15.43 -8.32
CA LEU A 32 -5.48 -16.55 -7.60
C LEU A 32 -5.14 -16.40 -6.13
N VAL A 33 -6.13 -16.09 -5.30
CA VAL A 33 -5.93 -16.04 -3.86
C VAL A 33 -6.06 -17.45 -3.32
N THR A 34 -4.91 -18.08 -3.15
CA THR A 34 -4.74 -19.38 -2.55
C THR A 34 -4.89 -19.29 -1.03
N ASN A 35 -5.52 -20.32 -0.43
CA ASN A 35 -5.76 -20.42 1.00
C ASN A 35 -4.46 -20.79 1.76
N HIS A 36 -3.45 -19.92 1.73
CA HIS A 36 -2.15 -20.10 2.41
C HIS A 36 -2.21 -19.85 3.93
N TRP A 37 -3.41 -19.82 4.53
CA TRP A 37 -3.56 -19.61 5.98
C TRP A 37 -2.90 -20.73 6.80
N ASN A 38 -2.87 -21.96 6.26
CA ASN A 38 -2.17 -23.10 6.85
C ASN A 38 -0.64 -22.92 6.91
N GLU A 39 -0.09 -22.02 6.08
CA GLU A 39 1.35 -21.81 5.95
C GLU A 39 1.88 -20.73 6.91
N CYS A 40 0.99 -20.12 7.71
CA CYS A 40 1.38 -19.16 8.73
C CYS A 40 2.20 -19.86 9.83
N LYS A 41 3.50 -19.55 9.89
CA LYS A 41 4.44 -20.13 10.86
C LYS A 41 4.27 -19.53 12.24
N ASN A 42 4.06 -18.21 12.31
CA ASN A 42 4.01 -17.46 13.56
C ASN A 42 2.59 -17.34 14.11
N GLU A 43 2.45 -17.32 15.43
CA GLU A 43 1.15 -17.13 16.10
C GLU A 43 0.52 -15.78 15.74
N SER A 44 1.30 -14.70 15.70
CA SER A 44 0.77 -13.40 15.31
C SER A 44 0.32 -13.33 13.84
N GLN A 45 1.01 -14.03 12.93
CA GLN A 45 0.54 -14.20 11.54
C GLN A 45 -0.77 -14.98 11.50
N ARG A 46 -0.86 -16.09 12.24
CA ARG A 46 -2.07 -16.90 12.29
C ARG A 46 -3.25 -16.09 12.78
N LEU A 47 -3.08 -15.31 13.85
CA LEU A 47 -4.14 -14.46 14.38
C LEU A 47 -4.57 -13.42 13.35
N LEU A 48 -3.62 -12.71 12.74
CA LEU A 48 -3.91 -11.71 11.72
C LEU A 48 -4.65 -12.31 10.52
N CYS A 49 -4.12 -13.40 9.94
CA CYS A 49 -4.73 -14.07 8.79
C CYS A 49 -6.12 -14.62 9.13
N ARG A 50 -6.32 -15.16 10.35
CA ARG A 50 -7.62 -15.63 10.81
C ARG A 50 -8.62 -14.48 10.92
N THR A 51 -8.26 -13.38 11.57
CA THR A 51 -9.14 -12.22 11.71
C THR A 51 -9.50 -11.60 10.37
N LEU A 52 -8.53 -11.48 9.44
CA LEU A 52 -8.80 -11.01 8.08
C LEU A 52 -9.77 -11.95 7.34
N ARG A 53 -9.56 -13.27 7.45
CA ARG A 53 -10.43 -14.28 6.83
C ARG A 53 -11.86 -14.24 7.37
N GLU A 54 -12.03 -14.10 8.67
CA GLU A 54 -13.36 -13.95 9.31
C GLU A 54 -14.13 -12.73 8.76
N ASN A 55 -13.41 -11.75 8.22
CA ASN A 55 -13.96 -10.57 7.54
C ASN A 55 -14.00 -10.69 6.00
N GLY A 56 -13.79 -11.89 5.45
CA GLY A 56 -13.81 -12.14 4.00
C GLY A 56 -12.56 -11.64 3.25
N LEU A 57 -11.51 -11.26 3.97
CA LEU A 57 -10.23 -10.80 3.40
C LEU A 57 -9.22 -11.93 3.40
N TYR A 58 -8.92 -12.45 2.21
CA TYR A 58 -7.95 -13.52 2.06
C TYR A 58 -6.52 -12.97 2.00
N ALA A 59 -5.70 -13.43 2.94
CA ALA A 59 -4.37 -12.92 3.17
C ALA A 59 -3.28 -13.92 2.76
N SER A 60 -2.15 -13.40 2.28
CA SER A 60 -0.96 -14.16 1.89
C SER A 60 0.17 -13.86 2.89
N PRO A 61 0.57 -14.81 3.75
CA PRO A 61 1.72 -14.64 4.64
C PRO A 61 3.04 -14.63 3.85
N ASP A 62 4.08 -14.03 4.44
CA ASP A 62 5.47 -14.08 3.94
C ASP A 62 5.62 -13.73 2.44
N PHE A 63 4.86 -12.72 1.99
CA PHE A 63 4.77 -12.36 0.58
C PHE A 63 5.90 -11.42 0.15
N PHE A 64 6.53 -11.68 -0.99
CA PHE A 64 7.63 -10.85 -1.51
C PHE A 64 7.14 -9.77 -2.48
N VAL A 65 7.55 -8.52 -2.25
CA VAL A 65 7.37 -7.41 -3.19
C VAL A 65 8.73 -6.89 -3.65
N GLY A 66 9.29 -7.54 -4.66
CA GLY A 66 10.72 -7.43 -4.97
C GLY A 66 11.54 -7.98 -3.81
N ASN A 67 12.48 -7.20 -3.28
CA ASN A 67 13.39 -7.65 -2.22
C ASN A 67 12.86 -7.38 -0.80
N ILE A 68 11.57 -7.08 -0.65
CA ILE A 68 10.94 -6.77 0.63
C ILE A 68 10.02 -7.91 0.99
N LEU A 69 10.30 -8.56 2.12
CA LEU A 69 9.43 -9.56 2.72
C LEU A 69 8.33 -8.86 3.51
N ILE A 70 7.08 -9.09 3.11
CA ILE A 70 5.88 -8.59 3.78
C ILE A 70 5.39 -9.66 4.74
N HIS A 71 5.06 -9.26 5.95
CA HIS A 71 4.63 -10.18 6.99
C HIS A 71 3.30 -10.87 6.64
N VAL A 72 2.31 -10.07 6.21
CA VAL A 72 1.03 -10.51 5.65
C VAL A 72 0.59 -9.51 4.59
N ALA A 73 0.18 -9.99 3.42
CA ALA A 73 -0.28 -9.16 2.30
C ALA A 73 -1.73 -9.46 1.93
N LEU A 74 -2.51 -8.41 1.64
CA LEU A 74 -3.76 -8.53 0.90
C LEU A 74 -3.48 -8.11 -0.54
N VAL A 75 -3.05 -9.09 -1.34
CA VAL A 75 -2.52 -8.84 -2.69
C VAL A 75 -3.51 -8.13 -3.62
N PRO A 76 -4.81 -8.50 -3.69
CA PRO A 76 -5.77 -7.83 -4.57
C PRO A 76 -5.95 -6.35 -4.27
N TYR A 77 -5.83 -5.96 -3.00
CA TYR A 77 -5.98 -4.58 -2.54
C TYR A 77 -4.65 -3.82 -2.47
N ARG A 78 -3.52 -4.48 -2.79
CA ARG A 78 -2.17 -3.96 -2.59
C ARG A 78 -1.93 -3.42 -1.18
N ILE A 79 -2.40 -4.14 -0.17
CA ILE A 79 -2.17 -3.78 1.25
C ILE A 79 -1.11 -4.69 1.85
N ALA A 80 -0.12 -4.08 2.51
CA ALA A 80 1.01 -4.75 3.13
C ALA A 80 0.99 -4.51 4.65
N PHE A 81 0.89 -5.57 5.45
CA PHE A 81 1.10 -5.52 6.89
C PHE A 81 2.56 -5.85 7.20
N LEU A 82 3.23 -4.95 7.91
CA LEU A 82 4.61 -5.10 8.35
C LEU A 82 4.67 -5.08 9.88
N LYS A 83 5.59 -5.88 10.45
CA LYS A 83 5.93 -5.73 11.87
C LYS A 83 6.57 -4.37 12.12
N LYS A 84 6.34 -3.80 13.30
CA LYS A 84 7.07 -2.60 13.75
C LYS A 84 8.58 -2.92 13.77
N GLN A 85 9.36 -2.10 13.06
CA GLN A 85 10.82 -2.16 12.94
C GLN A 85 11.43 -0.79 13.26
N ASP A 86 12.76 -0.72 13.34
CA ASP A 86 13.51 0.52 13.54
C ASP A 86 13.12 1.65 12.56
N THR A 87 13.10 2.87 13.09
CA THR A 87 12.50 4.05 12.46
C THR A 87 13.15 4.43 11.11
N ILE A 88 14.45 4.20 10.94
CA ILE A 88 15.19 4.56 9.72
C ILE A 88 14.85 3.60 8.57
N GLN A 89 14.89 2.30 8.83
CA GLN A 89 14.58 1.28 7.81
C GLN A 89 13.11 1.37 7.41
N ARG A 90 12.23 1.64 8.39
CA ARG A 90 10.79 1.85 8.20
C ARG A 90 10.49 2.88 7.11
N LYS A 91 11.09 4.07 7.14
CA LYS A 91 10.85 5.13 6.14
C LYS A 91 11.26 4.70 4.72
N LYS A 92 12.36 3.96 4.58
CA LYS A 92 12.84 3.46 3.29
C LYS A 92 11.89 2.41 2.72
N ILE A 93 11.47 1.45 3.55
CA ILE A 93 10.55 0.38 3.16
C ILE A 93 9.20 0.96 2.75
N ILE A 94 8.63 1.89 3.54
CA ILE A 94 7.36 2.57 3.22
C ILE A 94 7.44 3.23 1.84
N ARG A 95 8.47 4.05 1.59
CA ARG A 95 8.63 4.74 0.30
C ARG A 95 8.76 3.76 -0.86
N SER A 96 9.48 2.66 -0.66
CA SER A 96 9.66 1.62 -1.69
C SER A 96 8.34 0.94 -2.05
N LEU A 97 7.56 0.53 -1.05
CA LEU A 97 6.26 -0.12 -1.23
C LEU A 97 5.22 0.85 -1.82
N GLN A 98 5.16 2.08 -1.32
CA GLN A 98 4.25 3.11 -1.83
C GLN A 98 4.52 3.47 -3.29
N ARG A 99 5.79 3.54 -3.72
CA ARG A 99 6.15 3.74 -5.14
C ARG A 99 5.65 2.59 -6.03
N LYS A 100 5.52 1.38 -5.47
CA LYS A 100 4.95 0.21 -6.14
C LYS A 100 3.41 0.14 -6.02
N GLY A 101 2.79 1.17 -5.44
CA GLY A 101 1.34 1.27 -5.28
C GLY A 101 0.79 0.44 -4.12
N TRP A 102 1.61 0.12 -3.12
CA TRP A 102 1.16 -0.59 -1.92
C TRP A 102 0.86 0.37 -0.76
N THR A 103 -0.25 0.12 -0.08
CA THR A 103 -0.60 0.76 1.20
C THR A 103 0.02 -0.06 2.33
N VAL A 104 0.71 0.62 3.26
CA VAL A 104 1.50 -0.05 4.31
C VAL A 104 0.88 0.20 5.68
N TYR A 105 0.55 -0.88 6.38
CA TYR A 105 0.11 -0.86 7.78
C TYR A 105 1.16 -1.51 8.66
N PHE A 106 1.37 -0.95 9.84
CA PHE A 106 2.30 -1.48 10.83
C PHE A 106 1.52 -2.12 11.96
N ILE A 107 1.85 -3.37 12.25
CA ILE A 107 1.25 -4.12 13.35
C ILE A 107 2.28 -4.33 14.46
N SER A 108 1.79 -4.25 15.69
CA SER A 108 2.53 -4.67 16.89
C SER A 108 2.00 -6.01 17.36
N ASP A 109 2.86 -6.93 17.79
CA ASP A 109 2.40 -8.19 18.39
C ASP A 109 1.56 -7.91 19.67
N GLU A 110 1.94 -6.88 20.45
CA GLU A 110 1.23 -6.44 21.68
C GLU A 110 -0.17 -5.85 21.42
N LYS A 111 -0.36 -5.16 20.29
CA LYS A 111 -1.57 -4.39 19.96
C LYS A 111 -2.29 -4.93 18.73
N LEU A 112 -2.00 -6.17 18.34
CA LEU A 112 -2.41 -6.73 17.06
C LEU A 112 -3.93 -6.64 16.84
N LYS A 113 -4.73 -6.99 17.85
CA LYS A 113 -6.20 -6.92 17.75
C LYS A 113 -6.71 -5.49 17.52
N GLU A 114 -6.15 -4.52 18.24
CA GLU A 114 -6.53 -3.10 18.12
C GLU A 114 -6.12 -2.53 16.76
N ASP A 115 -4.88 -2.80 16.34
CA ASP A 115 -4.33 -2.37 15.05
C ASP A 115 -5.19 -2.92 13.89
N VAL A 116 -5.57 -4.21 13.95
CA VAL A 116 -6.38 -4.88 12.92
C VAL A 116 -7.82 -4.38 12.91
N ASN A 117 -8.44 -4.21 14.08
CA ASN A 117 -9.81 -3.69 14.15
C ASN A 117 -9.89 -2.25 13.60
N THR A 118 -8.88 -1.43 13.90
CA THR A 118 -8.77 -0.07 13.36
C THR A 118 -8.67 -0.11 11.83
N PHE A 119 -7.81 -0.98 11.30
CA PHE A 119 -7.69 -1.21 9.85
C PHE A 119 -9.03 -1.63 9.23
N LEU A 120 -9.70 -2.63 9.79
CA LEU A 120 -10.96 -3.15 9.27
C LEU A 120 -12.05 -2.07 9.25
N TYR A 121 -12.15 -1.27 10.31
CA TYR A 121 -13.08 -0.14 10.37
C TYR A 121 -12.82 0.89 9.25
N THR A 122 -11.56 1.28 9.04
CA THR A 122 -11.20 2.20 7.95
C THR A 122 -11.47 1.59 6.57
N PHE A 123 -11.08 0.34 6.37
CA PHE A 123 -11.25 -0.38 5.10
C PHE A 123 -12.73 -0.55 4.71
N THR A 124 -13.57 -0.94 5.67
CA THR A 124 -15.01 -1.09 5.44
C THR A 124 -15.68 0.24 5.12
N LYS A 125 -15.31 1.32 5.81
CA LYS A 125 -15.80 2.67 5.53
C LYS A 125 -15.45 3.13 4.11
N GLU A 126 -14.20 2.94 3.70
CA GLU A 126 -13.75 3.32 2.35
C GLU A 126 -14.43 2.48 1.25
N THR A 127 -14.53 1.17 1.44
CA THR A 127 -15.16 0.28 0.45
C THR A 127 -16.67 0.46 0.35
N GLN A 128 -17.38 0.75 1.44
CA GLN A 128 -18.80 1.07 1.42
C GLN A 128 -19.08 2.36 0.65
N SER A 129 -18.24 3.39 0.82
CA SER A 129 -18.37 4.64 0.05
C SER A 129 -18.24 4.42 -1.45
N LEU A 130 -17.44 3.44 -1.88
CA LEU A 130 -17.24 3.13 -3.30
C LEU A 130 -18.40 2.33 -3.91
N LYS A 131 -19.13 1.53 -3.11
CA LYS A 131 -20.31 0.79 -3.61
C LYS A 131 -21.44 1.74 -4.06
N ASN A 132 -21.55 2.91 -3.42
CA ASN A 132 -22.54 3.94 -3.77
C ASN A 132 -22.19 4.74 -5.03
N ALA A 133 -21.00 4.54 -5.61
CA ALA A 133 -20.55 5.21 -6.83
C ALA A 133 -20.74 4.35 -8.11
N SER A 134 -21.42 3.21 -7.99
CA SER A 134 -21.78 2.37 -9.14
C SER A 134 -22.84 3.10 -9.98
N PRO A 135 -22.63 3.31 -11.29
CA PRO A 135 -23.70 3.82 -12.14
C PRO A 135 -24.80 2.77 -12.23
N GLN A 136 -26.04 3.20 -11.98
CA GLN A 136 -27.25 2.41 -12.23
C GLN A 136 -27.41 2.12 -13.72
#